data_AF-A0A843I1S8-F1
#
_entry.id   AF-A0A843I1S8-F1
#
_cell.length_a   1.000
_cell.length_b   1.000
_cell.length_c   1.000
_cell.angle_alpha   90.00
_cell.angle_beta   90.00
_cell.angle_gamma   90.00
#
_symmetry.space_group_name_H-M   'P 1'
#
loop_
_entity.id
_entity.type
_entity.pdbx_description
1 polymer ?
#
loop_
_entity_poly.entity_id
_entity_poly.type
_entity_poly.pdbx_seq_one_letter_code
_entity_poly.pdbx_strand_id
1 'polypeptide(L)'
;MDGLAFEYGSLILTGIFVTFLSSFIYTINAQGFIHRGKYLKKEDAILIFLISTIVLGGCTPIIHELSKFIITYVPYASIFGIVIFGTNFVLHRSIPGWKQTSTKSLLIYLLAIFLIILGVLINYYY
;
A
#
# COMPACT_ATOMS: atom_id res chain seq x y z
N MET A 1 -19.33 13.68 6.82
CA MET A 1 -18.12 13.33 7.59
C MET A 1 -17.70 14.59 8.31
N ASP A 2 -17.49 14.55 9.62
CA ASP A 2 -16.94 15.71 10.34
C ASP A 2 -15.56 16.04 9.77
N GLY A 3 -15.23 17.32 9.63
CA GLY A 3 -13.98 17.75 8.98
C GLY A 3 -12.72 17.11 9.57
N LEU A 4 -12.71 16.84 10.88
CA LEU A 4 -11.65 16.11 11.58
C LEU A 4 -11.56 14.64 11.14
N ALA A 5 -12.68 13.93 11.05
CA ALA A 5 -12.70 12.52 10.65
C ALA A 5 -12.23 12.34 9.20
N PHE A 6 -12.57 13.29 8.33
CA PHE A 6 -12.10 13.32 6.94
C PHE A 6 -10.58 13.50 6.85
N GLU A 7 -10.02 14.45 7.60
CA GLU A 7 -8.57 14.69 7.63
C GLU A 7 -7.79 13.50 8.20
N TYR A 8 -8.23 12.94 9.34
CA TYR A 8 -7.59 11.74 9.89
C TYR A 8 -7.68 10.54 8.94
N GLY A 9 -8.84 10.32 8.31
CA GLY A 9 -9.00 9.26 7.31
C GLY A 9 -8.04 9.45 6.13
N SER A 10 -7.92 10.68 5.64
CA SER A 10 -7.02 11.03 4.52
C SER A 10 -5.57 10.77 4.89
N LEU A 11 -5.15 11.15 6.11
CA LEU A 11 -3.80 10.88 6.61
C LEU A 11 -3.51 9.39 6.76
N ILE A 12 -4.45 8.60 7.29
CA ILE A 12 -4.30 7.15 7.41
C ILE A 12 -4.10 6.52 6.03
N LEU A 13 -4.96 6.89 5.07
CA LEU A 13 -4.87 6.37 3.71
C LEU A 13 -3.57 6.81 3.00
N THR A 14 -3.13 8.04 3.27
CA THR A 14 -1.83 8.55 2.80
C THR A 14 -0.69 7.66 3.31
N GLY A 15 -0.67 7.36 4.61
CA GLY A 15 0.36 6.50 5.23
C GLY A 15 0.37 5.09 4.63
N ILE A 16 -0.81 4.52 4.35
CA ILE A 16 -0.93 3.22 3.68
C ILE A 16 -0.36 3.27 2.26
N PHE A 17 -0.69 4.29 1.46
CA PHE A 17 -0.17 4.40 0.10
C PHE A 17 1.33 4.68 0.05
N VAL A 18 1.85 5.52 0.95
CA VAL A 18 3.29 5.75 1.07
C VAL A 18 4.02 4.44 1.41
N THR A 19 3.46 3.65 2.32
CA THR A 19 4.00 2.33 2.69
C THR A 19 3.94 1.34 1.51
N PHE A 20 2.84 1.37 0.75
CA PHE A 20 2.70 0.55 -0.44
C PHE A 20 3.75 0.95 -1.49
N LEU A 21 3.91 2.24 -1.79
CA LEU A 21 4.87 2.75 -2.76
C LEU A 21 6.31 2.49 -2.33
N SER A 22 6.64 2.64 -1.05
CA SER A 22 7.99 2.36 -0.55
C SER A 22 8.43 0.92 -0.84
N SER A 23 7.49 -0.03 -0.79
CA SER A 23 7.76 -1.44 -1.13
C SER A 23 8.18 -1.68 -2.60
N PHE A 24 7.86 -0.77 -3.52
CA PHE A 24 8.31 -0.84 -4.91
C PHE A 24 9.68 -0.20 -5.11
N ILE A 25 10.02 0.81 -4.30
CA ILE A 25 11.24 1.60 -4.46
C ILE A 25 12.43 0.86 -3.85
N TYR A 26 12.24 0.20 -2.70
CA TYR A 26 13.30 -0.57 -2.08
C TYR A 26 12.76 -1.81 -1.34
N THR A 27 13.57 -2.86 -1.29
CA THR A 27 13.32 -4.07 -0.51
C THR A 27 14.42 -4.23 0.52
N ILE A 28 14.06 -4.29 1.80
CA ILE A 28 15.00 -4.59 2.89
C ILE A 28 14.95 -6.10 3.13
N ASN A 29 16.07 -6.80 2.92
CA ASN A 29 16.21 -8.19 3.32
C ASN A 29 16.96 -8.27 4.66
N ALA A 30 16.60 -9.24 5.51
CA ALA A 30 17.19 -9.45 6.85
C ALA A 30 18.70 -9.76 6.83
N GLN A 31 19.27 -9.99 5.64
CA GLN A 31 20.68 -10.33 5.41
C GLN A 31 21.51 -9.15 4.89
N GLY A 32 20.91 -7.96 4.76
CA GLY A 32 21.50 -6.77 4.11
C GLY A 32 20.98 -6.56 2.68
N PHE A 33 21.27 -5.38 2.13
CA PHE A 33 20.83 -4.96 0.78
C PHE A 33 21.59 -5.75 -0.30
N ILE A 34 20.96 -6.79 -0.87
CA ILE A 34 21.53 -7.61 -1.94
C ILE A 34 20.82 -7.27 -3.26
N HIS A 35 21.56 -6.76 -4.24
CA HIS A 35 21.11 -6.58 -5.61
C HIS A 35 21.99 -7.43 -6.54
N ARG A 36 21.38 -8.29 -7.39
CA ARG A 36 22.09 -9.20 -8.32
C ARG A 36 23.16 -10.11 -7.67
N GLY A 37 22.95 -10.57 -6.44
CA GLY A 37 23.86 -11.52 -5.77
C GLY A 37 25.19 -10.91 -5.28
N LYS A 38 25.32 -9.57 -5.24
CA LYS A 38 26.45 -8.88 -4.60
C LYS A 38 25.96 -8.06 -3.41
N TYR A 39 26.72 -8.10 -2.31
CA TYR A 39 26.55 -7.20 -1.17
C TYR A 39 26.76 -5.76 -1.64
N LEU A 40 25.73 -4.92 -1.56
CA LEU A 40 25.90 -3.47 -1.71
C LEU A 40 26.64 -2.94 -0.49
N LYS A 41 27.56 -2.00 -0.69
CA LYS A 41 28.28 -1.38 0.44
C LYS A 41 27.24 -0.65 1.31
N LYS A 42 27.51 -0.51 2.62
CA LYS A 42 26.63 0.24 3.55
C LYS A 42 26.26 1.62 2.98
N GLU A 43 27.18 2.23 2.26
CA GLU A 43 27.03 3.52 1.55
C GLU A 43 25.93 3.48 0.47
N ASP A 44 25.88 2.43 -0.36
CA ASP A 44 24.87 2.31 -1.41
C ASP A 44 23.47 2.08 -0.83
N ALA A 45 23.37 1.33 0.27
CA ALA A 45 22.13 1.12 1.00
C ALA A 45 21.59 2.42 1.61
N ILE A 46 22.49 3.23 2.21
CA ILE A 46 22.16 4.55 2.74
C ILE A 46 21.71 5.46 1.60
N LEU A 47 22.40 5.44 0.45
CA LEU A 47 22.04 6.26 -0.70
C LEU A 47 20.66 5.90 -1.26
N ILE A 48 20.35 4.60 -1.41
CA ILE A 48 19.03 4.13 -1.84
C ILE A 48 17.96 4.59 -0.85
N PHE A 49 18.20 4.44 0.45
CA PHE A 49 17.27 4.90 1.48
C PHE A 49 17.05 6.42 1.42
N LEU A 50 18.13 7.21 1.26
CA LEU A 50 18.08 8.67 1.23
C LEU A 50 17.30 9.17 0.01
N ILE A 51 17.62 8.63 -1.18
CA ILE A 51 16.91 8.95 -2.42
C ILE A 51 15.44 8.53 -2.32
N SER A 52 15.16 7.33 -1.80
CA SER A 52 13.79 6.85 -1.61
C SER A 52 13.00 7.75 -0.66
N THR A 53 13.63 8.23 0.42
CA THR A 53 13.01 9.13 1.39
C THR A 53 12.71 10.49 0.76
N ILE A 54 13.62 11.05 -0.04
CA ILE A 54 13.40 12.32 -0.74
C ILE A 54 12.27 12.18 -1.76
N VAL A 55 12.27 11.11 -2.56
CA VAL A 55 11.22 10.86 -3.56
C VAL A 55 9.86 10.64 -2.88
N LEU A 56 9.79 9.77 -1.87
CA LEU A 56 8.55 9.52 -1.13
C LEU A 56 8.05 10.77 -0.40
N GLY A 57 8.95 11.53 0.22
CA GLY A 57 8.64 12.80 0.87
C GLY A 57 8.07 13.82 -0.12
N GLY A 58 8.69 13.96 -1.30
CA GLY A 58 8.20 14.83 -2.38
C GLY A 58 6.86 14.37 -2.96
N CYS A 59 6.61 13.07 -3.03
CA CYS A 59 5.33 12.51 -3.49
C CYS A 59 4.22 12.55 -2.42
N THR A 60 4.56 12.68 -1.13
CA THR A 60 3.58 12.59 -0.04
C THR A 60 2.44 13.60 -0.14
N PRO A 61 2.64 14.88 -0.49
CA PRO A 61 1.54 15.83 -0.70
C PRO A 61 0.60 15.39 -1.83
N ILE A 62 1.15 14.85 -2.93
CA ILE A 62 0.35 14.35 -4.06
C ILE A 62 -0.47 13.14 -3.61
N ILE A 63 0.13 12.22 -2.86
CA ILE A 63 -0.56 11.05 -2.29
C ILE A 63 -1.65 11.49 -1.30
N HIS A 64 -1.43 12.56 -0.56
CA HIS A 64 -2.41 13.10 0.37
C HIS A 64 -3.65 13.67 -0.33
N GLU A 65 -3.45 14.45 -1.40
CA GLU A 65 -4.55 14.94 -2.22
C GLU A 65 -5.29 13.81 -2.94
N LEU A 66 -4.55 12.79 -3.42
CA LEU A 66 -5.15 11.57 -3.95
C LEU A 66 -5.98 10.84 -2.89
N SER A 67 -5.51 10.79 -1.65
CA SER A 67 -6.21 10.14 -0.54
C SER A 67 -7.51 10.87 -0.19
N LYS A 68 -7.50 12.21 -0.19
CA LYS A 68 -8.71 13.03 -0.05
C LYS A 68 -9.70 12.72 -1.16
N PHE A 69 -9.24 12.72 -2.42
CA PHE A 69 -10.07 12.39 -3.56
C PHE A 69 -10.71 11.01 -3.44
N ILE A 70 -9.93 10.00 -3.04
CA ILE A 70 -10.43 8.64 -2.84
C ILE A 70 -11.50 8.60 -1.76
N ILE A 71 -11.31 9.26 -0.61
CA ILE A 71 -12.32 9.29 0.46
C ILE A 71 -13.60 10.01 0.02
N THR A 72 -13.48 11.02 -0.83
CA THR A 72 -14.65 11.75 -1.36
C THR A 72 -15.47 10.91 -2.33
N TYR A 73 -14.83 10.15 -3.22
CA TYR A 73 -15.52 9.52 -4.36
C TYR A 73 -15.62 7.99 -4.27
N VAL A 74 -14.84 7.34 -3.43
CA VAL A 74 -14.82 5.89 -3.30
C VAL A 74 -15.59 5.48 -2.04
N PRO A 75 -16.54 4.53 -2.16
CA PRO A 75 -17.28 4.01 -1.01
C PRO A 75 -16.33 3.41 0.03
N TYR A 76 -16.58 3.67 1.32
CA TYR A 76 -15.69 3.20 2.41
C TYR A 76 -15.41 1.70 2.36
N ALA A 77 -16.44 0.88 2.08
CA ALA A 77 -16.28 -0.57 1.94
C ALA A 77 -15.28 -0.93 0.83
N SER A 78 -15.31 -0.22 -0.30
CA SER A 78 -14.35 -0.42 -1.39
C SER A 78 -12.95 0.04 -1.02
N ILE A 79 -12.81 1.14 -0.25
CA ILE A 79 -11.49 1.57 0.27
C ILE A 79 -10.87 0.46 1.13
N PHE A 80 -11.63 -0.12 2.06
CA PHE A 80 -11.15 -1.25 2.87
C PHE A 80 -10.73 -2.45 2.01
N GLY A 81 -11.53 -2.80 1.01
CA GLY A 81 -11.20 -3.87 0.07
C GLY A 81 -9.90 -3.60 -0.70
N ILE A 82 -9.70 -2.39 -1.21
CA ILE A 82 -8.46 -1.99 -1.92
C ILE A 82 -7.25 -2.09 -0.99
N VAL A 83 -7.36 -1.62 0.26
CA VAL A 83 -6.27 -1.68 1.24
C VAL A 83 -5.88 -3.13 1.55
N ILE A 84 -6.85 -4.02 1.77
CA ILE A 84 -6.59 -5.44 2.03
C ILE A 84 -5.93 -6.09 0.81
N PHE A 85 -6.44 -5.81 -0.39
CA PHE A 85 -5.87 -6.33 -1.63
C PHE A 85 -4.41 -5.90 -1.81
N GLY A 86 -4.15 -4.59 -1.70
CA GLY A 86 -2.81 -4.02 -1.87
C GLY A 86 -1.83 -4.54 -0.82
N THR A 87 -2.24 -4.63 0.44
CA THR A 87 -1.38 -5.15 1.52
C THR A 87 -1.00 -6.61 1.27
N ASN A 88 -1.97 -7.46 0.90
CA ASN A 88 -1.71 -8.87 0.62
C ASN A 88 -0.81 -9.03 -0.62
N PHE A 89 -0.94 -8.17 -1.62
CA PHE A 89 -0.05 -8.12 -2.78
C PHE A 89 1.39 -7.76 -2.39
N VAL A 90 1.59 -6.73 -1.57
CA VAL A 90 2.92 -6.33 -1.09
C VAL A 90 3.56 -7.44 -0.26
N LEU A 91 2.80 -8.05 0.66
CA LEU A 91 3.28 -9.17 1.48
C LEU A 91 3.73 -10.34 0.62
N HIS A 92 2.96 -10.68 -0.43
CA HIS A 92 3.35 -11.72 -1.36
C HIS A 92 4.68 -11.41 -2.08
N ARG A 93 4.85 -10.16 -2.54
CA ARG A 93 6.09 -9.74 -3.22
C ARG A 93 7.29 -9.71 -2.27
N SER A 94 7.06 -9.37 -1.01
CA SER A 94 8.13 -9.10 -0.04
C SER A 94 8.62 -10.34 0.71
N ILE A 95 7.81 -11.40 0.83
CA ILE A 95 8.14 -12.60 1.61
C ILE A 95 8.51 -13.77 0.68
N PRO A 96 9.79 -14.19 0.65
CA PRO A 96 10.22 -15.35 -0.13
C PRO A 96 9.47 -16.61 0.30
N GLY A 97 8.89 -17.34 -0.67
CA GLY A 97 8.14 -18.58 -0.41
C GLY A 97 6.65 -18.40 -0.09
N TRP A 98 6.14 -17.17 -0.06
CA TRP A 98 4.71 -16.93 0.11
C TRP A 98 3.91 -17.41 -1.12
N LYS A 99 3.09 -18.45 -0.95
CA LYS A 99 2.25 -19.00 -2.03
C LYS A 99 0.95 -18.21 -2.16
N GLN A 100 0.87 -17.37 -3.21
CA GLN A 100 -0.34 -16.62 -3.55
C GLN A 100 -1.57 -17.53 -3.78
N THR A 101 -1.33 -18.73 -4.29
CA THR A 101 -2.36 -19.76 -4.55
C THR A 101 -2.71 -20.60 -3.33
N SER A 102 -2.13 -20.30 -2.15
CA SER A 102 -2.56 -20.98 -0.92
C SER A 102 -4.01 -20.60 -0.60
N THR A 103 -4.78 -21.53 -0.06
CA THR A 103 -6.19 -21.33 0.30
C THR A 103 -6.37 -20.09 1.19
N LYS A 104 -5.43 -19.85 2.12
CA LYS A 104 -5.48 -18.70 3.02
C LYS A 104 -5.30 -17.38 2.26
N SER A 105 -4.31 -17.29 1.37
CA SER A 105 -4.09 -16.09 0.56
C SER A 105 -5.25 -15.81 -0.39
N LEU A 106 -5.80 -16.85 -1.03
CA LEU A 106 -6.97 -16.75 -1.89
C LEU A 106 -8.20 -16.24 -1.15
N LEU A 107 -8.47 -16.71 0.06
CA LEU A 107 -9.59 -16.23 0.88
C LEU A 107 -9.45 -14.74 1.20
N ILE A 108 -8.24 -14.26 1.50
CA ILE A 108 -8.00 -12.84 1.76
C ILE A 108 -8.24 -12.01 0.48
N TYR A 109 -7.78 -12.48 -0.69
CA TYR A 109 -8.06 -11.80 -1.97
C TYR A 109 -9.55 -11.81 -2.33
N LEU A 110 -10.25 -12.92 -2.10
CA LEU A 110 -11.70 -13.03 -2.32
C LEU A 110 -12.48 -12.07 -1.41
N LEU A 111 -12.11 -12.00 -0.13
CA LEU A 111 -12.71 -11.05 0.80
C LEU A 111 -12.47 -9.60 0.35
N ALA A 112 -11.26 -9.29 -0.09
CA ALA A 112 -10.93 -7.97 -0.59
C ALA A 112 -11.78 -7.60 -1.83
N ILE A 113 -11.86 -8.49 -2.82
CA ILE A 113 -12.67 -8.30 -4.02
C ILE A 113 -14.16 -8.16 -3.66
N PHE A 114 -14.66 -8.99 -2.75
CA PHE A 114 -16.03 -8.90 -2.26
C PHE A 114 -16.34 -7.53 -1.67
N LEU A 115 -15.46 -6.99 -0.82
CA LEU A 115 -15.63 -5.65 -0.23
C LEU A 115 -15.59 -4.53 -1.28
N ILE A 116 -14.73 -4.66 -2.30
CA ILE A 116 -14.67 -3.72 -3.43
C ILE A 116 -16.00 -3.70 -4.17
N ILE A 117 -16.49 -4.87 -4.57
CA ILE A 117 -17.76 -5.01 -5.30
C ILE A 117 -18.92 -4.55 -4.44
N LEU A 118 -18.98 -4.94 -3.17
CA LEU A 118 -20.03 -4.56 -2.25
C LEU A 118 -20.12 -3.04 -2.10
N GLY A 119 -19.00 -2.35 -1.93
CA GLY A 119 -19.00 -0.89 -1.82
C GLY A 119 -19.49 -0.20 -3.11
N VAL A 120 -19.08 -0.70 -4.28
CA VAL A 120 -19.58 -0.20 -5.58
C VAL A 120 -21.08 -0.43 -5.72
N LEU A 121 -21.58 -1.61 -5.34
CA LEU A 121 -23.01 -1.91 -5.40
C LEU A 121 -23.81 -1.02 -4.45
N ILE A 122 -23.35 -0.84 -3.20
CA ILE A 122 -24.03 0.04 -2.23
C ILE A 122 -24.17 1.45 -2.80
N ASN A 123 -23.10 2.01 -3.35
CA ASN A 123 -23.11 3.37 -3.92
C ASN A 123 -23.95 3.49 -5.22
N TYR A 124 -24.09 2.40 -5.98
CA TYR A 124 -24.95 2.40 -7.16
C TYR A 124 -26.44 2.35 -6.78
N TYR A 125 -26.79 1.63 -5.72
CA TYR A 125 -28.19 1.43 -5.29
C TYR A 125 -28.69 2.45 -4.25
N TYR A 126 -27.79 3.16 -3.57
CA TYR A 126 -28.08 4.18 -2.55
C TYR A 126 -27.25 5.43 -2.75
#